data_AF-A0A3C1BEQ8-F1
#
_entry.id   AF-A0A3C1BEQ8-F1
#
_cell.length_a   1.000
_cell.length_b   1.000
_cell.length_c   1.000
_cell.angle_alpha   90.00
_cell.angle_beta   90.00
_cell.angle_gamma   90.00
#
_symmetry.space_group_name_H-M   'P 1'
#
loop_
_entity.id
_entity.type
_entity.pdbx_description
1 polymer ?
#
loop_
_entity_poly.entity_id
_entity_poly.type
_entity_poly.pdbx_seq_one_letter_code
_entity_poly.pdbx_strand_id
1 'polypeptide(L)' 'MKDTVFLFIKVVIRTKYQHIQDAMKELETQTQYTIGSTENVEVLETEIIKLNKEQLNKNNNGTQS' A
#
# COMPACT_ATOMS: atom_id res chain seq x y z
N MET A 1 -9.26 7.92 22.66
CA MET A 1 -8.22 6.90 22.37
C MET A 1 -7.80 7.11 20.93
N LYS A 2 -6.50 7.06 20.64
CA LYS A 2 -5.97 7.25 19.28
C LYS A 2 -5.12 6.03 18.97
N ASP A 3 -5.47 5.34 17.89
CA ASP A 3 -4.73 4.18 17.39
C ASP A 3 -4.53 4.31 15.89
N THR A 4 -3.49 3.63 15.38
CA THR A 4 -3.19 3.58 13.95
C THR A 4 -3.64 2.23 13.39
N VAL A 5 -4.46 2.26 12.35
CA VAL A 5 -4.92 1.07 11.63
C VAL A 5 -4.27 1.03 10.25
N PHE A 6 -3.65 -0.10 9.91
CA PHE A 6 -3.08 -0.34 8.58
C PHE A 6 -4.01 -1.23 7.76
N LEU A 7 -4.43 -0.75 6.59
CA LEU A 7 -5.22 -1.53 5.65
C LEU A 7 -4.32 -2.08 4.54
N PHE A 8 -4.26 -3.40 4.42
CA PHE A 8 -3.54 -4.10 3.35
C PHE A 8 -4.52 -4.56 2.28
N ILE A 9 -4.38 -4.02 1.07
CA ILE A 9 -5.26 -4.34 -0.06
C ILE A 9 -4.52 -5.26 -1.02
N LYS A 10 -5.10 -6.43 -1.29
CA LYS A 10 -4.62 -7.33 -2.35
C LYS A 10 -5.22 -6.90 -3.68
N VAL A 11 -4.38 -6.54 -4.63
CA VAL A 11 -4.78 -6.23 -6.00
C VAL A 11 -4.20 -7.30 -6.93
N VAL A 12 -5.07 -7.98 -7.69
CA VAL A 12 -4.67 -8.96 -8.70
C VAL A 12 -4.93 -8.34 -10.06
N ILE A 13 -3.89 -8.20 -10.88
CA ILE A 13 -3.99 -7.52 -12.17
C ILE A 13 -3.56 -8.41 -13.32
N ARG A 14 -4.19 -8.20 -14.47
CA ARG A 14 -3.68 -8.62 -15.76
C ARG A 14 -3.30 -7.35 -16.51
N THR A 15 -2.08 -7.30 -17.04
CA THR A 15 -1.54 -6.11 -17.69
C THR A 15 -0.99 -6.42 -19.07
N LYS A 16 -1.00 -5.41 -19.95
CA LYS A 16 -0.32 -5.45 -21.25
C LYS A 16 1.09 -4.84 -21.18
N TYR A 17 1.44 -4.18 -20.07
CA TYR A 17 2.77 -3.64 -19.86
C TYR A 17 3.79 -4.77 -19.76
N GLN A 18 4.95 -4.59 -20.41
CA GLN A 18 6.06 -5.52 -20.34
C GLN A 18 6.70 -5.53 -18.96
N HIS A 19 6.74 -4.37 -18.29
CA HIS A 19 7.30 -4.21 -16.95
C HIS A 19 6.19 -3.97 -15.93
N ILE A 20 6.23 -4.72 -14.83
CA ILE A 20 5.21 -4.61 -13.78
C ILE A 20 5.23 -3.23 -13.10
N GLN A 21 6.37 -2.54 -13.10
CA GLN A 21 6.57 -1.21 -12.54
C GLN A 21 5.68 -0.17 -13.23
N ASP A 22 5.46 -0.29 -14.54
CA ASP A 22 4.62 0.66 -15.28
C ASP A 22 3.15 0.48 -14.91
N ALA A 23 2.70 -0.78 -14.79
CA ALA A 23 1.36 -1.11 -14.32
C ALA A 23 1.14 -0.66 -12.86
N MET A 24 2.15 -0.83 -12.00
CA MET A 24 2.09 -0.32 -10.62
C MET A 24 1.97 1.20 -10.60
N LYS A 25 2.79 1.90 -11.38
CA LYS A 25 2.77 3.37 -11.45
C LYS A 25 1.42 3.89 -11.96
N GLU A 26 0.83 3.24 -12.96
CA GLU A 26 -0.51 3.58 -13.44
C GLU A 26 -1.57 3.42 -12.35
N LEU A 27 -1.55 2.29 -11.64
CA LEU A 27 -2.50 2.07 -10.54
C LEU A 27 -2.29 3.06 -9.40
N GLU A 28 -1.05 3.37 -9.05
CA GLU A 28 -0.72 4.37 -8.02
C GLU A 28 -1.23 5.76 -8.39
N THR A 29 -1.15 6.17 -9.66
CA THR A 29 -1.63 7.50 -10.08
C THR A 29 -3.14 7.58 -10.23
N GLN A 30 -3.81 6.46 -10.53
CA GLN A 30 -5.26 6.43 -10.73
C GLN A 30 -6.04 6.07 -9.47
N THR A 31 -5.41 5.44 -8.47
CA THR A 31 -6.08 5.03 -7.25
C THR A 31 -6.38 6.24 -6.37
N GLN A 32 -7.67 6.51 -6.16
CA GLN A 32 -8.14 7.42 -5.12
C GLN A 32 -8.69 6.58 -3.96
N TYR A 33 -8.15 6.76 -2.77
CA TYR A 33 -8.63 6.07 -1.57
C TYR A 33 -9.40 7.05 -0.69
N THR A 34 -10.58 6.66 -0.24
CA THR A 34 -11.41 7.45 0.68
C THR A 34 -11.82 6.56 1.83
N ILE A 35 -11.38 6.89 3.04
CA ILE A 35 -11.85 6.28 4.28
C ILE A 35 -12.70 7.33 4.99
N GLY A 36 -13.99 7.04 5.14
CA GLY A 36 -14.91 7.94 5.82
C GLY A 36 -14.98 7.65 7.32
N SER A 37 -15.28 8.70 8.09
CA SER A 37 -15.71 8.55 9.48
C SER A 37 -17.09 7.89 9.56
N THR A 38 -17.36 7.24 10.69
CA THR A 38 -18.67 6.70 11.06
C THR A 38 -19.06 7.25 12.43
N GLU A 39 -20.26 6.92 12.92
CA GLU A 39 -20.70 7.31 14.27
C GLU A 39 -19.73 6.87 15.38
N ASN A 40 -19.00 5.76 15.16
CA ASN A 40 -18.13 5.16 16.17
C ASN A 40 -16.63 5.39 15.90
N VAL A 41 -16.26 5.92 14.73
CA VAL A 41 -14.86 6.03 14.30
C VAL A 41 -14.65 7.34 13.56
N GLU A 42 -13.75 8.18 14.06
CA GLU A 42 -13.32 9.41 13.38
C GLU A 42 -12.00 9.15 12.64
N VAL A 43 -11.99 9.36 11.33
CA VAL A 43 -10.78 9.31 10.51
C VAL A 43 -10.08 10.67 10.61
N LEU A 44 -8.93 10.68 11.28
CA LEU A 44 -8.15 11.91 11.49
C LEU A 44 -7.18 12.18 10.34
N GLU A 45 -6.63 11.12 9.75
CA GLU A 45 -5.62 11.20 8.70
C GLU A 45 -5.70 9.94 7.83
N THR A 46 -5.40 10.08 6.54
CA THR A 46 -5.25 8.95 5.61
C THR A 46 -4.00 9.17 4.78
N GLU A 47 -3.09 8.20 4.81
CA GLU A 47 -1.85 8.23 4.04
C GLU A 47 -1.75 6.95 3.19
N ILE A 48 -1.32 7.11 1.93
CA ILE A 48 -0.89 5.97 1.12
C ILE A 48 0.58 5.70 1.41
N ILE A 49 0.84 4.64 2.17
CA ILE A 49 2.21 4.20 2.45
C ILE A 49 2.79 3.58 1.18
N LYS A 50 3.74 4.28 0.56
CA LYS A 50 4.51 3.77 -0.58
C LYS A 50 5.48 2.70 -0.10
N LEU A 51 5.19 1.43 -0.41
CA LEU A 51 6.11 0.34 -0.17
C LEU A 51 7.25 0.39 -1.19
N ASN A 52 8.35 1.06 -0.84
CA ASN A 52 9.59 0.98 -1.60
C ASN A 52 10.11 -0.47 -1.56
N LYS A 53 10.20 -1.14 -2.71
CA LYS A 53 10.66 -2.54 -2.85
C LYS A 53 12.03 -2.81 -2.22
N GLU A 54 12.88 -1.80 -2.08
CA GLU A 54 14.19 -1.91 -1.44
C GLU A 54 14.11 -2.26 0.06
N GLN A 55 13.04 -1.85 0.74
CA GLN A 55 12.84 -2.13 2.17
C GLN A 55 12.39 -3.59 2.40
N LEU A 56 11.67 -4.18 1.44
CA LEU A 56 11.21 -5.57 1.53
C LEU A 56 12.34 -6.59 1.35
N ASN A 57 13.40 -6.25 0.62
CA ASN A 57 14.55 -7.14 0.42
C ASN A 57 15.51 -7.18 1.62
N LYS A 58 15.48 -6.18 2.52
CA LYS A 58 16.35 -6.17 3.72
C LYS A 58 15.86 -7.10 4.83
N ASN A 59 14.56 -7.42 4.86
CA ASN A 59 13.98 -8.28 5.90
C ASN A 59 14.11 -9.79 5.60
N ASN A 60 14.61 -10.18 4.42
CA ASN A 60 14.78 -11.58 4.03
C ASN A 60 16.24 -12.10 4.11
N ASN A 61 17.21 -11.23 4.44
CA ASN A 61 18.62 -11.60 4.56
C ASN A 61 19.15 -11.59 6.01
N GLY A 62 18.26 -11.55 7.00
CA GLY A 62 18.60 -11.55 8.44
C GLY A 62 18.51 -12.92 9.11
N THR A 63 18.77 -14.02 8.40
CA THR A 63 18.95 -15.34 9.02
C THR A 63 19.79 -16.23 8.11
N GLN A 64 21.07 -15.92 7.98
CA GLN A 64 22.07 -16.91 7.58
C GLN A 64 23.46 -16.47 8.06
N SER A 65 24.00 -17.29 8.97
CA SER A 65 25.32 -17.28 9.63
C SER A 65 25.35 -16.67 11.02
#